data_AF-A0A3C1RXL4-F1
#
_entry.id   AF-A0A3C1RXL4-F1
#
_cell.length_a   1.000
_cell.length_b   1.000
_cell.length_c   1.000
_cell.angle_alpha   90.00
_cell.angle_beta   90.00
_cell.angle_gamma   90.00
#
_symmetry.space_group_name_H-M   'P 1'
#
loop_
_entity.id
_entity.type
_entity.pdbx_description
1 polymer ?
#
loop_
_entity_poly.entity_id
_entity_poly.type
_entity_poly.pdbx_seq_one_letter_code
_entity_poly.pdbx_strand_id
1 'polypeptide(L)'
;VNMEFAEACMQAMFWHRDMGGQFDPYLDTDEYKTNADKAIKAYFKKNPMMMGLYKLFPDLFLEQVKMMSYYSNLGLFWEVMAPVFFEMSDLYDEGKITSVPEAMNFIVNGIFAIAGRPIYHHVYIDGKCYEIIPKSKGFMWLYEAALPYVEAVFYRTSPFRGTKSYNAQAQQVPNDQNDFHYGILYADIFPIGTAGIPPTLLMQDMLHFLPNYLVEYYQKHCRGEDDMLIQLANTFQRSMYCVTSAVIQALRTALLYPLDDQNPKHLLANRQFFESQLDRFKRPEARLRDIQSSDYR
;
A
#
# COMPACT_ATOMS: atom_id res chain seq x y z
N VAL A 1 4.80 7.86 -16.49
CA VAL A 1 4.79 6.85 -15.41
C VAL A 1 6.06 6.95 -14.60
N ASN A 2 5.96 7.51 -13.40
CA ASN A 2 7.06 7.64 -12.44
C ASN A 2 7.13 6.38 -11.55
N MET A 3 7.77 5.32 -12.05
CA MET A 3 7.81 4.01 -11.40
C MET A 3 8.53 4.01 -10.05
N GLU A 4 9.36 5.01 -9.79
CA GLU A 4 10.13 5.17 -8.56
C GLU A 4 9.22 5.30 -7.32
N PHE A 5 8.00 5.83 -7.47
CA PHE A 5 7.03 5.85 -6.37
C PHE A 5 6.58 4.43 -6.02
N ALA A 6 6.39 3.56 -7.01
CA ALA A 6 6.07 2.15 -6.76
C ALA A 6 7.21 1.41 -6.07
N GLU A 7 8.45 1.67 -6.47
CA GLU A 7 9.62 1.14 -5.76
C GLU A 7 9.66 1.63 -4.31
N ALA A 8 9.35 2.89 -4.04
CA ALA A 8 9.29 3.41 -2.68
C ALA A 8 8.20 2.73 -1.83
N CYS A 9 7.03 2.42 -2.41
CA CYS A 9 6.00 1.61 -1.75
C CYS A 9 6.49 0.20 -1.44
N MET A 10 7.15 -0.46 -2.39
CA MET A 10 7.72 -1.80 -2.19
C MET A 10 8.79 -1.79 -1.09
N GLN A 11 9.70 -0.81 -1.11
CA GLN A 11 10.74 -0.65 -0.09
C GLN A 11 10.13 -0.42 1.29
N ALA A 12 9.05 0.37 1.37
CA ALA A 12 8.31 0.55 2.62
C ALA A 12 7.73 -0.79 3.12
N MET A 13 7.14 -1.61 2.25
CA MET A 13 6.65 -2.93 2.63
C MET A 13 7.78 -3.88 3.06
N PHE A 14 8.90 -3.87 2.35
CA PHE A 14 10.04 -4.75 2.65
C PHE A 14 10.71 -4.41 3.99
N TRP A 15 10.83 -3.11 4.30
CA TRP A 15 11.55 -2.65 5.49
C TRP A 15 10.71 -2.70 6.77
N HIS A 16 9.38 -2.50 6.66
CA HIS A 16 8.47 -2.68 7.78
C HIS A 16 8.10 -4.16 7.90
N ARG A 17 8.64 -4.85 8.91
CA ARG A 17 8.36 -6.26 9.15
C ARG A 17 7.22 -6.44 10.15
N ASP A 18 6.81 -7.67 10.38
CA ASP A 18 5.82 -8.06 11.40
C ASP A 18 4.43 -7.42 11.23
N MET A 19 4.03 -7.12 10.00
CA MET A 19 2.71 -6.54 9.67
C MET A 19 1.59 -7.59 9.51
N GLY A 20 1.80 -8.79 10.04
CA GLY A 20 0.90 -9.94 9.91
C GLY A 20 1.18 -10.82 8.68
N GLY A 21 0.28 -11.77 8.43
CA GLY A 21 0.43 -12.77 7.36
C GLY A 21 1.55 -13.79 7.63
N GLN A 22 1.84 -14.64 6.64
CA GLN A 22 2.93 -15.63 6.71
C GLN A 22 4.00 -15.43 5.62
N PHE A 23 3.82 -14.43 4.75
CA PHE A 23 4.74 -14.13 3.66
C PHE A 23 6.12 -13.71 4.16
N ASP A 24 6.20 -12.71 5.05
CA ASP A 24 7.48 -12.18 5.54
C ASP A 24 8.28 -13.21 6.36
N PRO A 25 7.68 -13.94 7.33
CA PRO A 25 8.38 -15.00 8.05
C PRO A 25 8.90 -16.12 7.12
N TYR A 26 8.18 -16.42 6.03
CA TYR A 26 8.62 -17.44 5.08
C TYR A 26 9.93 -17.09 4.37
N LEU A 27 10.21 -15.80 4.16
CA LEU A 27 11.43 -15.35 3.49
C LEU A 27 12.72 -15.71 4.24
N ASP A 28 12.63 -16.00 5.54
CA ASP A 28 13.77 -16.39 6.37
C ASP A 28 13.94 -17.92 6.51
N THR A 29 13.02 -18.70 5.95
CA THR A 29 13.05 -20.16 6.00
C THR A 29 14.14 -20.76 5.11
N ASP A 30 14.63 -21.95 5.49
CA ASP A 30 15.61 -22.69 4.68
C ASP A 30 15.03 -23.14 3.34
N GLU A 31 13.71 -23.35 3.29
CA GLU A 31 13.01 -23.66 2.05
C GLU A 31 13.10 -22.50 1.05
N TYR A 32 12.79 -21.28 1.48
CA TYR A 32 12.92 -20.09 0.64
C TYR A 32 14.37 -19.90 0.18
N LYS A 33 15.33 -20.01 1.10
CA LYS A 33 16.77 -19.92 0.77
C LYS A 33 17.18 -20.95 -0.28
N THR A 34 16.68 -22.18 -0.17
CA THR A 34 16.95 -23.25 -1.13
C THR A 34 16.35 -22.95 -2.51
N ASN A 35 15.14 -22.40 -2.56
CA ASN A 35 14.49 -22.03 -3.83
C ASN A 35 15.19 -20.83 -4.48
N ALA A 36 15.54 -19.81 -3.70
CA ALA A 36 16.31 -18.66 -4.13
C ALA A 36 17.69 -19.06 -4.65
N ASP A 37 18.41 -19.95 -3.96
CA ASP A 37 19.72 -20.45 -4.37
C ASP A 37 19.69 -21.11 -5.76
N LYS A 38 18.68 -21.95 -6.02
CA LYS A 38 18.48 -22.56 -7.34
C LYS A 38 18.26 -21.51 -8.43
N ALA A 39 17.48 -20.48 -8.14
CA ALA A 39 17.19 -19.39 -9.08
C ALA A 39 18.44 -18.52 -9.34
N ILE A 40 19.17 -18.13 -8.29
CA ILE A 40 20.41 -17.33 -8.39
C ILE A 40 21.46 -18.07 -9.21
N LYS A 41 21.69 -19.35 -8.92
CA LYS A 41 22.65 -20.18 -9.68
C LYS A 41 22.26 -20.33 -11.14
N ALA A 42 20.96 -20.46 -11.42
CA ALA A 42 20.47 -20.50 -12.79
C ALA A 42 20.70 -19.17 -13.52
N TYR A 43 20.38 -18.05 -12.86
CA TYR A 43 20.53 -16.71 -13.40
C TYR A 43 22.00 -16.35 -13.71
N PHE A 44 22.92 -16.67 -12.80
CA PHE A 44 24.35 -16.39 -12.97
C PHE A 44 25.13 -17.49 -13.70
N LYS A 45 24.48 -18.55 -14.18
CA LYS A 45 25.16 -19.70 -14.83
C LYS A 45 26.11 -19.29 -15.96
N LYS A 46 25.75 -18.26 -16.72
CA LYS A 46 26.53 -17.73 -17.86
C LYS A 46 27.54 -16.63 -17.47
N ASN A 47 27.57 -16.21 -16.19
CA ASN A 47 28.43 -15.16 -15.69
C ASN A 47 29.27 -15.66 -14.49
N PRO A 48 30.47 -16.22 -14.75
CA PRO A 48 31.30 -16.82 -13.70
C PRO A 48 31.78 -15.82 -12.65
N MET A 49 31.91 -14.53 -13.00
CA MET A 49 32.25 -13.47 -12.03
C MET A 49 31.13 -13.29 -11.00
N MET A 50 29.88 -13.18 -11.46
CA MET A 50 28.73 -13.07 -10.55
C MET A 50 28.50 -14.34 -9.74
N MET A 51 28.75 -15.51 -10.33
CA MET A 51 28.74 -16.78 -9.59
C MET A 51 29.80 -16.82 -8.49
N GLY A 52 31.01 -16.31 -8.77
CA GLY A 52 32.07 -16.17 -7.78
C GLY A 52 31.68 -15.22 -6.65
N LEU A 53 31.08 -14.08 -6.97
CA LEU A 53 30.60 -13.12 -5.99
C LEU A 53 29.50 -13.71 -5.10
N TYR A 54 28.55 -14.44 -5.68
CA TYR A 54 27.51 -15.15 -4.92
C TYR A 54 28.10 -16.20 -3.98
N LYS A 55 29.15 -16.92 -4.40
CA LYS A 55 29.83 -17.89 -3.53
C LYS A 55 30.52 -17.24 -2.34
N LEU A 56 31.07 -16.04 -2.50
CA LEU A 56 31.75 -15.29 -1.44
C LEU A 56 30.77 -14.59 -0.50
N PHE A 57 29.69 -14.02 -1.05
CA PHE A 57 28.68 -13.26 -0.30
C PHE A 57 27.28 -13.75 -0.66
N PRO A 58 26.86 -14.95 -0.20
CA PRO A 58 25.58 -15.53 -0.57
C PRO A 58 24.39 -14.66 -0.12
N ASP A 59 24.50 -14.06 1.07
CA ASP A 59 23.42 -13.25 1.64
C ASP A 59 23.16 -11.97 0.84
N LEU A 60 24.18 -11.41 0.17
CA LEU A 60 24.03 -10.21 -0.67
C LEU A 60 22.93 -10.41 -1.72
N PHE A 61 22.95 -11.55 -2.41
CA PHE A 61 21.98 -11.85 -3.46
C PHE A 61 20.70 -12.43 -2.92
N LEU A 62 20.75 -13.13 -1.78
CA LEU A 62 19.54 -13.60 -1.11
C LEU A 62 18.64 -12.42 -0.69
N GLU A 63 19.22 -11.36 -0.14
CA GLU A 63 18.48 -10.13 0.21
C GLU A 63 17.91 -9.42 -1.02
N GLN A 64 18.63 -9.43 -2.15
CA GLN A 64 18.07 -8.94 -3.43
C GLN A 64 16.88 -9.79 -3.88
N VAL A 65 16.92 -11.11 -3.73
CA VAL A 65 15.78 -11.98 -4.07
C VAL A 65 14.59 -11.74 -3.14
N LYS A 66 14.81 -11.46 -1.84
CA LYS A 66 13.74 -11.03 -0.91
C LYS A 66 13.07 -9.74 -1.39
N MET A 67 13.86 -8.75 -1.78
CA MET A 67 13.35 -7.51 -2.37
C MET A 67 12.52 -7.80 -3.64
N MET A 68 12.98 -8.68 -4.53
CA MET A 68 12.22 -9.11 -5.72
C MET A 68 10.91 -9.85 -5.36
N SER A 69 10.89 -10.61 -4.27
CA SER A 69 9.65 -11.22 -3.77
C SER A 69 8.64 -10.17 -3.33
N TYR A 70 9.08 -9.07 -2.70
CA TYR A 70 8.21 -7.95 -2.36
C TYR A 70 7.74 -7.16 -3.59
N TYR A 71 8.56 -7.03 -4.64
CA TYR A 71 8.11 -6.51 -5.93
C TYR A 71 6.98 -7.36 -6.52
N SER A 72 7.14 -8.69 -6.51
CA SER A 72 6.09 -9.62 -6.96
C SER A 72 4.81 -9.48 -6.13
N ASN A 73 4.94 -9.38 -4.80
CA ASN A 73 3.81 -9.17 -3.89
C ASN A 73 3.06 -7.86 -4.20
N LEU A 74 3.77 -6.73 -4.30
CA LEU A 74 3.15 -5.44 -4.63
C LEU A 74 2.50 -5.45 -6.02
N GLY A 75 3.14 -6.09 -7.01
CA GLY A 75 2.56 -6.25 -8.34
C GLY A 75 1.24 -7.03 -8.31
N LEU A 76 1.20 -8.15 -7.59
CA LEU A 76 -0.02 -8.94 -7.41
C LEU A 76 -1.10 -8.18 -6.60
N PHE A 77 -0.69 -7.29 -5.68
CA PHE A 77 -1.63 -6.41 -5.00
C PHE A 77 -2.35 -5.48 -6.00
N TRP A 78 -1.59 -4.77 -6.84
CA TRP A 78 -2.13 -3.82 -7.81
C TRP A 78 -2.82 -4.47 -9.02
N GLU A 79 -2.45 -5.69 -9.39
CA GLU A 79 -3.18 -6.48 -10.40
C GLU A 79 -4.67 -6.64 -10.02
N VAL A 80 -4.98 -6.58 -8.73
CA VAL A 80 -6.36 -6.63 -8.25
C VAL A 80 -6.99 -5.25 -8.08
N MET A 81 -6.28 -4.30 -7.45
CA MET A 81 -6.86 -2.99 -7.17
C MET A 81 -7.12 -2.18 -8.44
N ALA A 82 -6.32 -2.33 -9.50
CA ALA A 82 -6.53 -1.57 -10.74
C ALA A 82 -7.88 -1.90 -11.41
N PRO A 83 -8.24 -3.16 -11.68
CA PRO A 83 -9.59 -3.51 -12.17
C PRO A 83 -10.73 -3.03 -11.26
N VAL A 84 -10.56 -3.11 -9.93
CA VAL A 84 -11.56 -2.61 -8.98
C VAL A 84 -11.80 -1.12 -9.18
N PHE A 85 -10.74 -0.32 -9.32
CA PHE A 85 -10.89 1.13 -9.53
C PHE A 85 -11.41 1.49 -10.92
N PHE A 86 -11.08 0.71 -11.96
CA PHE A 86 -11.66 0.91 -13.30
C PHE A 86 -13.17 0.68 -13.28
N GLU A 87 -13.62 -0.47 -12.78
CA GLU A 87 -15.05 -0.80 -12.70
C GLU A 87 -15.81 0.20 -11.81
N MET A 88 -15.21 0.65 -10.70
CA MET A 88 -15.83 1.68 -9.85
C MET A 88 -16.06 2.99 -10.60
N SER A 89 -15.14 3.39 -11.50
CA SER A 89 -15.28 4.58 -12.34
C SER A 89 -16.41 4.39 -13.35
N ASP A 90 -16.45 3.25 -14.05
CA ASP A 90 -17.47 2.95 -15.04
C ASP A 90 -18.88 2.96 -14.41
N LEU A 91 -19.03 2.35 -13.22
CA LEU A 91 -20.29 2.36 -12.48
C LEU A 91 -20.71 3.75 -11.98
N TYR A 92 -19.74 4.63 -11.70
CA TYR A 92 -20.04 6.03 -11.39
C TYR A 92 -20.56 6.78 -12.63
N ASP A 93 -19.92 6.60 -13.78
CA ASP A 93 -20.33 7.22 -15.05
C ASP A 93 -21.70 6.73 -15.52
N GLU A 94 -22.04 5.47 -15.24
CA GLU A 94 -23.37 4.89 -15.48
C GLU A 94 -24.44 5.37 -14.48
N GLY A 95 -24.07 6.14 -13.46
CA GLY A 95 -24.98 6.62 -12.41
C GLY A 95 -25.43 5.54 -11.42
N LYS A 96 -24.73 4.40 -11.38
CA LYS A 96 -25.01 3.29 -10.44
C LYS A 96 -24.37 3.49 -9.07
N ILE A 97 -23.31 4.29 -8.98
CA ILE A 97 -22.72 4.74 -7.72
C ILE A 97 -23.06 6.22 -7.55
N THR A 98 -23.90 6.51 -6.56
CA THR A 98 -24.43 7.86 -6.30
C THR A 98 -23.95 8.44 -4.97
N SER A 99 -23.34 7.63 -4.11
CA SER A 99 -22.89 8.04 -2.78
C SER A 99 -21.59 7.37 -2.35
N VAL A 100 -20.88 8.00 -1.40
CA VAL A 100 -19.65 7.45 -0.82
C VAL A 100 -19.87 6.08 -0.15
N PRO A 101 -20.95 5.84 0.62
CA PRO A 101 -21.23 4.50 1.16
C PRO A 101 -21.37 3.42 0.09
N GLU A 102 -21.99 3.73 -1.07
CA GLU A 102 -22.08 2.79 -2.19
C GLU A 102 -20.71 2.49 -2.79
N ALA A 103 -19.87 3.50 -2.99
CA ALA A 103 -18.49 3.32 -3.45
C ALA A 103 -17.67 2.47 -2.46
N MET A 104 -17.80 2.72 -1.15
CA MET A 104 -17.13 1.93 -0.12
C MET A 104 -17.61 0.48 -0.10
N ASN A 105 -18.92 0.25 -0.22
CA ASN A 105 -19.48 -1.10 -0.28
C ASN A 105 -18.99 -1.86 -1.54
N PHE A 106 -18.87 -1.17 -2.67
CA PHE A 106 -18.27 -1.74 -3.87
C PHE A 106 -16.84 -2.21 -3.63
N ILE A 107 -16.00 -1.38 -2.99
CA ILE A 107 -14.62 -1.75 -2.63
C ILE A 107 -14.59 -2.94 -1.65
N VAL A 108 -15.46 -2.96 -0.62
CA VAL A 108 -15.57 -4.08 0.33
C VAL A 108 -15.89 -5.39 -0.39
N ASN A 109 -16.88 -5.37 -1.28
CA ASN A 109 -17.26 -6.54 -2.07
C ASN A 109 -16.13 -6.98 -3.00
N GLY A 110 -15.45 -6.02 -3.63
CA GLY A 110 -14.26 -6.25 -4.43
C GLY A 110 -13.18 -6.99 -3.65
N ILE A 111 -12.84 -6.51 -2.44
CA ILE A 111 -11.87 -7.14 -1.52
C ILE A 111 -12.25 -8.58 -1.20
N PHE A 112 -13.51 -8.85 -0.84
CA PHE A 112 -13.95 -10.20 -0.50
C PHE A 112 -13.92 -11.16 -1.70
N ALA A 113 -14.27 -10.68 -2.90
CA ALA A 113 -14.29 -11.51 -4.11
C ALA A 113 -12.90 -12.04 -4.49
N ILE A 114 -11.84 -11.31 -4.10
CA ILE A 114 -10.45 -11.58 -4.49
C ILE A 114 -9.55 -11.94 -3.31
N ALA A 115 -10.08 -11.95 -2.08
CA ALA A 115 -9.32 -12.18 -0.85
C ALA A 115 -8.47 -13.46 -0.90
N GLY A 116 -8.98 -14.51 -1.56
CA GLY A 116 -8.31 -15.80 -1.71
C GLY A 116 -7.38 -15.94 -2.93
N ARG A 117 -7.15 -14.88 -3.72
CA ARG A 117 -6.20 -14.96 -4.84
C ARG A 117 -4.79 -15.28 -4.30
N PRO A 118 -4.03 -16.16 -4.96
CA PRO A 118 -2.75 -16.60 -4.44
C PRO A 118 -1.67 -15.51 -4.58
N ILE A 119 -0.83 -15.37 -3.55
CA ILE A 119 0.43 -14.63 -3.59
C ILE A 119 1.59 -15.60 -3.82
N TYR A 120 2.45 -15.29 -4.79
CA TYR A 120 3.55 -16.15 -5.21
C TYR A 120 4.68 -15.33 -5.83
N HIS A 121 5.82 -15.97 -6.03
CA HIS A 121 6.95 -15.39 -6.77
C HIS A 121 7.54 -16.47 -7.67
N HIS A 122 7.22 -16.36 -8.96
CA HIS A 122 7.72 -17.22 -10.01
C HIS A 122 8.65 -16.41 -10.91
N VAL A 123 9.91 -16.82 -11.03
CA VAL A 123 10.88 -16.18 -11.92
C VAL A 123 11.14 -17.07 -13.13
N TYR A 124 11.17 -16.50 -14.32
CA TYR A 124 11.45 -17.21 -15.56
C TYR A 124 12.87 -16.91 -16.02
N ILE A 125 13.72 -17.92 -16.07
CA ILE A 125 15.14 -17.81 -16.46
C ILE A 125 15.40 -18.78 -17.60
N ASP A 126 15.86 -18.27 -18.75
CA ASP A 126 16.11 -19.06 -19.96
C ASP A 126 14.91 -19.96 -20.35
N GLY A 127 13.68 -19.44 -20.21
CA GLY A 127 12.44 -20.17 -20.52
C GLY A 127 11.99 -21.19 -19.48
N LYS A 128 12.72 -21.36 -18.37
CA LYS A 128 12.35 -22.24 -17.26
C LYS A 128 11.78 -21.43 -16.09
N CYS A 129 10.65 -21.88 -15.55
CA CYS A 129 10.07 -21.34 -14.32
C CYS A 129 10.80 -21.86 -13.08
N TYR A 130 11.14 -20.95 -12.18
CA TYR A 130 11.65 -21.23 -10.84
C TYR A 130 10.65 -20.64 -9.84
N GLU A 131 10.00 -21.51 -9.08
CA GLU A 131 9.06 -21.11 -8.03
C GLU A 131 9.86 -20.76 -6.75
N ILE A 132 10.14 -19.46 -6.57
CA ILE A 132 10.82 -18.97 -5.36
C ILE A 132 9.86 -19.06 -4.17
N ILE A 133 8.64 -18.57 -4.37
CA ILE A 133 7.51 -18.75 -3.46
C ILE A 133 6.42 -19.48 -4.26
N PRO A 134 6.20 -20.78 -4.00
CA PRO A 134 5.22 -21.55 -4.76
C PRO A 134 3.79 -21.26 -4.28
N LYS A 135 2.82 -21.35 -5.20
CA LYS A 135 1.39 -21.17 -4.87
C LYS A 135 0.89 -22.17 -3.82
N SER A 136 1.53 -23.34 -3.70
CA SER A 136 1.20 -24.36 -2.70
C SER A 136 1.42 -23.90 -1.25
N LYS A 137 2.10 -22.76 -1.02
CA LYS A 137 2.18 -22.14 0.32
C LYS A 137 0.83 -21.65 0.84
N GLY A 138 -0.15 -21.45 -0.04
CA GLY A 138 -1.48 -21.00 0.36
C GLY A 138 -1.51 -19.55 0.85
N PHE A 139 -0.51 -18.73 0.50
CA PHE A 139 -0.54 -17.29 0.75
C PHE A 139 -1.66 -16.65 -0.07
N MET A 140 -2.49 -15.86 0.58
CA MET A 140 -3.69 -15.25 0.05
C MET A 140 -3.55 -13.72 -0.03
N TRP A 141 -4.18 -13.12 -1.02
CA TRP A 141 -4.06 -11.69 -1.28
C TRP A 141 -4.42 -10.82 -0.07
N LEU A 142 -5.45 -11.19 0.69
CA LEU A 142 -5.90 -10.38 1.82
C LEU A 142 -4.85 -10.27 2.93
N TYR A 143 -4.31 -11.40 3.39
CA TYR A 143 -3.43 -11.45 4.56
C TYR A 143 -1.97 -11.16 4.22
N GLU A 144 -1.53 -11.51 3.02
CA GLU A 144 -0.12 -11.40 2.62
C GLU A 144 0.21 -10.17 1.80
N ALA A 145 -0.77 -9.50 1.21
CA ALA A 145 -0.56 -8.31 0.38
C ALA A 145 -1.37 -7.11 0.87
N ALA A 146 -2.69 -7.23 1.00
CA ALA A 146 -3.56 -6.08 1.24
C ALA A 146 -3.41 -5.46 2.64
N LEU A 147 -3.50 -6.28 3.70
CA LEU A 147 -3.33 -5.77 5.07
C LEU A 147 -1.92 -5.22 5.32
N PRO A 148 -0.82 -5.93 4.94
CA PRO A 148 0.53 -5.37 5.04
C PRO A 148 0.74 -4.11 4.20
N TYR A 149 0.15 -4.01 3.01
CA TYR A 149 0.24 -2.82 2.17
C TYR A 149 -0.41 -1.60 2.84
N VAL A 150 -1.62 -1.75 3.38
CA VAL A 150 -2.31 -0.66 4.09
C VAL A 150 -1.48 -0.18 5.28
N GLU A 151 -0.94 -1.11 6.07
CA GLU A 151 -0.08 -0.77 7.20
C GLU A 151 1.20 -0.04 6.76
N ALA A 152 1.93 -0.60 5.78
CA ALA A 152 3.21 -0.09 5.32
C ALA A 152 3.09 1.24 4.57
N VAL A 153 2.08 1.40 3.71
CA VAL A 153 2.00 2.52 2.77
C VAL A 153 1.01 3.59 3.25
N PHE A 154 -0.13 3.19 3.82
CA PHE A 154 -1.15 4.17 4.21
C PHE A 154 -0.91 4.76 5.60
N TYR A 155 -0.44 3.94 6.55
CA TYR A 155 -0.14 4.39 7.90
C TYR A 155 1.33 4.81 8.05
N ARG A 156 2.28 3.90 7.79
CA ARG A 156 3.67 4.07 8.20
C ARG A 156 4.49 4.89 7.23
N THR A 157 4.86 4.30 6.09
CA THR A 157 5.87 4.67 5.09
C THR A 157 7.17 5.24 5.67
N SER A 158 8.18 5.45 4.83
CA SER A 158 9.43 6.07 5.28
C SER A 158 9.24 7.59 5.50
N PRO A 159 9.85 8.18 6.55
CA PRO A 159 9.76 9.62 6.78
C PRO A 159 10.23 10.44 5.58
N PHE A 160 9.47 11.47 5.19
CA PHE A 160 9.86 12.26 4.02
C PHE A 160 11.09 13.10 4.33
N ARG A 161 12.09 12.98 3.45
CA ARG A 161 13.38 13.68 3.59
C ARG A 161 13.24 15.20 3.61
N GLY A 162 12.19 15.73 2.97
CA GLY A 162 11.88 17.16 2.96
C GLY A 162 11.13 17.66 4.19
N THR A 163 10.58 16.79 5.05
CA THR A 163 9.74 17.23 6.18
C THR A 163 10.26 16.80 7.56
N LYS A 164 11.13 15.79 7.63
CA LYS A 164 11.66 15.27 8.90
C LYS A 164 13.18 15.19 8.88
N SER A 165 13.79 15.61 9.98
CA SER A 165 15.23 15.44 10.20
C SER A 165 15.53 14.02 10.69
N TYR A 166 16.42 13.33 9.98
CA TYR A 166 16.97 12.03 10.39
C TYR A 166 18.12 12.17 11.40
N ASN A 167 18.37 13.38 11.90
CA ASN A 167 19.34 13.59 12.97
C ASN A 167 18.88 12.86 14.24
N ALA A 168 19.62 11.83 14.64
CA ALA A 168 19.34 11.01 15.81
C ALA A 168 19.24 11.82 17.11
N GLN A 169 19.94 12.96 17.21
CA GLN A 169 19.88 13.84 18.37
C GLN A 169 18.58 14.66 18.44
N ALA A 170 17.97 14.95 17.29
CA ALA A 170 16.75 15.77 17.20
C ALA A 170 15.48 14.99 17.51
N GLN A 171 15.55 13.64 17.51
CA GLN A 171 14.44 12.73 17.86
C GLN A 171 13.13 13.02 17.11
N GLN A 172 13.20 13.50 15.86
CA GLN A 172 12.01 13.78 15.04
C GLN A 172 11.44 12.54 14.33
N VAL A 173 12.26 11.51 14.16
CA VAL A 173 11.86 10.20 13.63
C VAL A 173 11.80 9.23 14.81
N PRO A 174 10.67 8.53 15.04
CA PRO A 174 10.55 7.53 16.09
C PRO A 174 11.61 6.44 15.97
N ASN A 175 12.00 5.87 17.11
CA ASN A 175 12.91 4.72 17.14
C ASN A 175 12.18 3.41 16.78
N ASP A 176 10.89 3.30 17.13
CA ASP A 176 10.05 2.15 16.80
C ASP A 176 9.29 2.40 15.48
N GLN A 177 9.40 1.46 14.56
CA GLN A 177 8.67 1.47 13.28
C GLN A 177 7.15 1.47 13.45
N ASN A 178 6.63 0.91 14.55
CA ASN A 178 5.20 0.92 14.85
C ASN A 178 4.64 2.33 15.08
N ASP A 179 5.53 3.29 15.37
CA ASP A 179 5.16 4.69 15.56
C ASP A 179 5.29 5.54 14.31
N PHE A 180 5.63 4.94 13.15
CA PHE A 180 5.74 5.67 11.90
C PHE A 180 4.36 6.14 11.44
N HIS A 181 4.25 7.41 11.09
CA HIS A 181 3.00 8.11 10.77
C HIS A 181 3.22 9.06 9.60
N TYR A 182 3.82 8.56 8.52
CA TYR A 182 4.19 9.34 7.35
C TYR A 182 3.40 8.94 6.10
N GLY A 183 2.55 7.92 6.22
CA GLY A 183 1.74 7.40 5.13
C GLY A 183 0.69 8.41 4.68
N ILE A 184 -0.03 8.09 3.60
CA ILE A 184 -0.99 9.01 2.98
C ILE A 184 -2.04 9.54 3.98
N LEU A 185 -2.40 8.77 5.01
CA LEU A 185 -3.41 9.16 6.00
C LEU A 185 -2.90 10.20 7.03
N TYR A 186 -1.59 10.49 7.02
CA TYR A 186 -0.94 11.50 7.88
C TYR A 186 -0.18 12.55 7.06
N ALA A 187 -0.04 12.34 5.75
CA ALA A 187 0.73 13.20 4.87
C ALA A 187 0.21 14.64 4.86
N ASP A 188 1.13 15.60 4.92
CA ASP A 188 0.86 16.98 4.56
C ASP A 188 0.94 17.12 3.03
N ILE A 189 -0.14 17.61 2.42
CA ILE A 189 -0.29 17.71 0.97
C ILE A 189 0.20 19.05 0.39
N PHE A 190 0.36 20.09 1.21
CA PHE A 190 0.78 21.40 0.71
C PHE A 190 2.19 21.46 0.11
N PRO A 191 3.20 20.69 0.59
CA PRO A 191 4.52 20.72 -0.01
C PRO A 191 4.63 19.83 -1.26
N ILE A 192 3.53 19.29 -1.80
CA ILE A 192 3.56 18.56 -3.08
C ILE A 192 4.09 19.46 -4.18
N GLY A 193 4.96 18.93 -5.04
CA GLY A 193 5.67 19.70 -6.06
C GLY A 193 7.00 20.29 -5.60
N THR A 194 7.33 20.18 -4.31
CA THR A 194 8.62 20.65 -3.76
C THR A 194 9.65 19.52 -3.61
N ALA A 195 10.91 19.89 -3.36
CA ALA A 195 12.00 18.93 -3.21
C ALA A 195 11.88 18.06 -1.95
N GLY A 196 12.20 16.77 -2.07
CA GLY A 196 12.23 15.83 -0.94
C GLY A 196 10.86 15.30 -0.50
N ILE A 197 9.82 15.45 -1.32
CA ILE A 197 8.45 14.98 -1.08
C ILE A 197 8.07 13.87 -2.09
N PRO A 198 8.21 12.59 -1.73
CA PRO A 198 8.02 11.46 -2.65
C PRO A 198 6.63 11.38 -3.33
N PRO A 199 5.49 11.65 -2.66
CA PRO A 199 4.18 11.56 -3.29
C PRO A 199 3.99 12.49 -4.51
N THR A 200 4.84 13.51 -4.67
CA THR A 200 4.89 14.34 -5.88
C THR A 200 5.02 13.52 -7.16
N LEU A 201 5.80 12.42 -7.12
CA LEU A 201 5.99 11.54 -8.28
C LEU A 201 4.67 10.92 -8.74
N LEU A 202 3.85 10.44 -7.80
CA LEU A 202 2.53 9.89 -8.10
C LEU A 202 1.56 10.97 -8.55
N MET A 203 1.53 12.12 -7.88
CA MET A 203 0.61 13.20 -8.24
C MET A 203 0.89 13.72 -9.65
N GLN A 204 2.17 13.87 -10.00
CA GLN A 204 2.56 14.26 -11.36
C GLN A 204 2.15 13.20 -12.39
N ASP A 205 2.23 11.91 -12.05
CA ASP A 205 1.82 10.86 -12.99
C ASP A 205 0.31 10.86 -13.19
N MET A 206 -0.47 10.89 -12.10
CA MET A 206 -1.93 10.92 -12.10
C MET A 206 -2.52 12.16 -12.78
N LEU A 207 -1.82 13.30 -12.73
CA LEU A 207 -2.26 14.55 -13.35
C LEU A 207 -2.59 14.37 -14.85
N HIS A 208 -1.81 13.56 -15.57
CA HIS A 208 -2.00 13.32 -17.00
C HIS A 208 -3.24 12.48 -17.33
N PHE A 209 -3.81 11.81 -16.33
CA PHE A 209 -4.93 10.88 -16.49
C PHE A 209 -6.20 11.37 -15.79
N LEU A 210 -6.27 12.67 -15.47
CA LEU A 210 -7.46 13.24 -14.87
C LEU A 210 -8.64 13.26 -15.84
N PRO A 211 -9.84 12.86 -15.40
CA PRO A 211 -11.05 13.04 -16.19
C PRO A 211 -11.44 14.52 -16.26
N ASN A 212 -12.09 14.92 -17.36
CA ASN A 212 -12.43 16.32 -17.63
C ASN A 212 -13.23 16.98 -16.49
N TYR A 213 -14.15 16.26 -15.85
CA TYR A 213 -14.95 16.81 -14.76
C TYR A 213 -14.12 17.20 -13.52
N LEU A 214 -12.99 16.52 -13.27
CA LEU A 214 -12.07 16.91 -12.20
C LEU A 214 -11.20 18.10 -12.62
N VAL A 215 -10.74 18.14 -13.87
CA VAL A 215 -10.00 19.29 -14.41
C VAL A 215 -10.85 20.57 -14.30
N GLU A 216 -12.08 20.53 -14.79
CA GLU A 216 -13.03 21.65 -14.69
C GLU A 216 -13.35 22.04 -13.25
N TYR A 217 -13.37 21.07 -12.33
CA TYR A 217 -13.58 21.31 -10.92
C TYR A 217 -12.38 22.03 -10.30
N TYR A 218 -11.15 21.58 -10.53
CA TYR A 218 -9.94 22.21 -9.98
C TYR A 218 -9.71 23.61 -10.54
N GLN A 219 -10.01 23.84 -11.82
CA GLN A 219 -9.92 25.16 -12.45
C GLN A 219 -10.78 26.23 -11.75
N LYS A 220 -11.88 25.83 -11.10
CA LYS A 220 -12.82 26.75 -10.41
C LYS A 220 -12.45 27.02 -8.95
N HIS A 221 -11.38 26.41 -8.43
CA HIS A 221 -11.00 26.52 -7.01
C HIS A 221 -9.54 26.96 -6.86
N CYS A 222 -9.22 27.52 -5.70
CA CYS A 222 -7.86 27.90 -5.30
C CYS A 222 -7.12 28.71 -6.37
N ARG A 223 -5.95 28.23 -6.84
CA ARG A 223 -5.16 28.88 -7.91
C ARG A 223 -5.41 28.26 -9.28
N GLY A 224 -6.53 27.56 -9.47
CA GLY A 224 -6.91 26.98 -10.74
C GLY A 224 -5.91 25.91 -11.19
N GLU A 225 -5.27 26.13 -12.33
CA GLU A 225 -4.30 25.19 -12.89
C GLU A 225 -2.94 25.23 -12.18
N ASP A 226 -2.58 26.36 -11.54
CA ASP A 226 -1.25 26.58 -10.96
C ASP A 226 -0.97 25.65 -9.76
N ASP A 227 -2.00 25.27 -9.00
CA ASP A 227 -1.90 24.41 -7.83
C ASP A 227 -2.63 23.07 -7.99
N MET A 228 -2.90 22.65 -9.23
CA MET A 228 -3.67 21.44 -9.51
C MET A 228 -3.06 20.18 -8.88
N LEU A 229 -1.74 20.10 -8.72
CA LEU A 229 -1.07 19.00 -8.02
C LEU A 229 -1.46 18.90 -6.54
N ILE A 230 -1.62 20.04 -5.86
CA ILE A 230 -2.02 20.09 -4.45
C ILE A 230 -3.50 19.72 -4.32
N GLN A 231 -4.35 20.26 -5.20
CA GLN A 231 -5.77 19.91 -5.25
C GLN A 231 -5.98 18.42 -5.54
N LEU A 232 -5.19 17.85 -6.46
CA LEU A 232 -5.17 16.43 -6.75
C LEU A 232 -4.75 15.62 -5.52
N ALA A 233 -3.65 15.99 -4.86
CA ALA A 233 -3.19 15.33 -3.64
C ALA A 233 -4.26 15.33 -2.53
N ASN A 234 -5.00 16.44 -2.39
CA ASN A 234 -6.12 16.52 -1.46
C ASN A 234 -7.21 15.48 -1.76
N THR A 235 -7.69 15.44 -3.00
CA THR A 235 -8.72 14.49 -3.40
C THR A 235 -8.24 13.05 -3.38
N PHE A 236 -6.96 12.80 -3.73
CA PHE A 236 -6.35 11.50 -3.60
C PHE A 236 -6.32 11.02 -2.14
N GLN A 237 -5.93 11.91 -1.21
CA GLN A 237 -5.96 11.60 0.21
C GLN A 237 -7.38 11.29 0.72
N ARG A 238 -8.40 12.02 0.28
CA ARG A 238 -9.82 11.72 0.57
C ARG A 238 -10.23 10.33 0.06
N SER A 239 -9.84 10.00 -1.17
CA SER A 239 -10.07 8.67 -1.74
C SER A 239 -9.39 7.58 -0.92
N MET A 240 -8.15 7.80 -0.47
CA MET A 240 -7.44 6.83 0.38
C MET A 240 -8.08 6.66 1.76
N TYR A 241 -8.70 7.69 2.35
CA TYR A 241 -9.53 7.50 3.55
C TYR A 241 -10.76 6.62 3.28
N CYS A 242 -11.40 6.76 2.12
CA CYS A 242 -12.53 5.90 1.74
C CYS A 242 -12.07 4.44 1.54
N VAL A 243 -10.93 4.23 0.88
CA VAL A 243 -10.32 2.90 0.71
C VAL A 243 -9.96 2.29 2.07
N THR A 244 -9.29 3.03 2.95
CA THR A 244 -8.97 2.53 4.32
C THR A 244 -10.24 2.22 5.10
N SER A 245 -11.29 3.03 4.97
CA SER A 245 -12.57 2.77 5.63
C SER A 245 -13.22 1.49 5.10
N ALA A 246 -13.13 1.22 3.80
CA ALA A 246 -13.58 -0.05 3.21
C ALA A 246 -12.77 -1.24 3.76
N VAL A 247 -11.45 -1.11 3.89
CA VAL A 247 -10.60 -2.16 4.50
C VAL A 247 -11.00 -2.42 5.95
N ILE A 248 -11.22 -1.38 6.76
CA ILE A 248 -11.67 -1.52 8.15
C ILE A 248 -13.03 -2.23 8.22
N GLN A 249 -13.97 -1.89 7.33
CA GLN A 249 -15.28 -2.54 7.25
C GLN A 249 -15.19 -4.00 6.80
N ALA A 250 -14.34 -4.30 5.81
CA ALA A 250 -14.09 -5.66 5.37
C ALA A 250 -13.48 -6.50 6.50
N LEU A 251 -12.49 -5.97 7.22
CA LEU A 251 -11.86 -6.67 8.34
C LEU A 251 -12.84 -6.94 9.49
N ARG A 252 -13.69 -5.95 9.84
CA ARG A 252 -14.77 -6.14 10.82
C ARG A 252 -15.72 -7.24 10.37
N THR A 253 -16.11 -7.25 9.10
CA THR A 253 -17.02 -8.27 8.55
C THR A 253 -16.38 -9.66 8.54
N ALA A 254 -15.07 -9.75 8.32
CA ALA A 254 -14.34 -11.02 8.29
C ALA A 254 -14.09 -11.62 9.69
N LEU A 255 -13.88 -10.77 10.70
CA LEU A 255 -13.40 -11.22 12.02
C LEU A 255 -14.42 -11.05 13.15
N LEU A 256 -15.46 -10.26 12.94
CA LEU A 256 -16.41 -9.86 13.98
C LEU A 256 -17.85 -10.05 13.49
N TYR A 257 -18.77 -9.21 13.98
CA TYR A 257 -20.20 -9.44 13.87
C TYR A 257 -20.85 -8.47 12.87
N PRO A 258 -22.02 -8.82 12.30
CA PRO A 258 -22.84 -7.89 11.53
C PRO A 258 -23.22 -6.63 12.33
N LEU A 259 -23.52 -5.54 11.64
CA LEU A 259 -23.90 -4.27 12.29
C LEU A 259 -25.35 -4.28 12.80
N ASP A 260 -26.19 -5.16 12.27
CA ASP A 260 -27.60 -5.38 12.62
C ASP A 260 -27.79 -6.52 13.66
N ASP A 261 -26.69 -7.00 14.24
CA ASP A 261 -26.72 -8.02 15.29
C ASP A 261 -27.44 -7.50 16.55
N GLN A 262 -28.39 -8.29 17.06
CA GLN A 262 -29.22 -7.92 18.21
C GLN A 262 -28.50 -8.11 19.55
N ASN A 263 -27.37 -8.82 19.57
CA ASN A 263 -26.62 -9.08 20.80
C ASN A 263 -25.76 -7.86 21.17
N PRO A 264 -26.00 -7.20 22.32
CA PRO A 264 -25.24 -6.02 22.72
C PRO A 264 -23.74 -6.31 22.91
N LYS A 265 -23.35 -7.55 23.23
CA LYS A 265 -21.93 -7.94 23.31
C LYS A 265 -21.25 -7.96 21.95
N HIS A 266 -21.97 -8.36 20.90
CA HIS A 266 -21.45 -8.37 19.53
C HIS A 266 -21.23 -6.95 19.02
N LEU A 267 -22.21 -6.05 19.26
CA LEU A 267 -22.07 -4.63 18.93
C LEU A 267 -20.95 -3.95 19.74
N LEU A 268 -20.74 -4.34 21.00
CA LEU A 268 -19.64 -3.84 21.81
C LEU A 268 -18.28 -4.28 21.25
N ALA A 269 -18.14 -5.52 20.79
CA ALA A 269 -16.91 -5.99 20.15
C ALA A 269 -16.60 -5.21 18.86
N ASN A 270 -17.62 -4.95 18.03
CA ASN A 270 -17.49 -4.08 16.86
C ASN A 270 -17.05 -2.65 17.24
N ARG A 271 -17.65 -2.08 18.29
CA ARG A 271 -17.27 -0.75 18.79
C ARG A 271 -15.81 -0.72 19.24
N GLN A 272 -15.37 -1.68 20.06
CA GLN A 272 -13.99 -1.75 20.55
C GLN A 272 -12.98 -1.88 19.40
N PHE A 273 -13.33 -2.66 18.38
CA PHE A 273 -12.54 -2.74 17.17
C PHE A 273 -12.43 -1.38 16.46
N PHE A 274 -13.54 -0.70 16.20
CA PHE A 274 -13.51 0.62 15.56
C PHE A 274 -12.78 1.67 16.40
N GLU A 275 -12.98 1.67 17.72
CA GLU A 275 -12.23 2.51 18.66
C GLU A 275 -10.72 2.24 18.53
N SER A 276 -10.29 0.98 18.50
CA SER A 276 -8.87 0.65 18.30
C SER A 276 -8.29 1.18 16.99
N GLN A 277 -9.08 1.19 15.90
CA GLN A 277 -8.63 1.71 14.60
C GLN A 277 -8.59 3.24 14.59
N LEU A 278 -9.56 3.90 15.22
CA LEU A 278 -9.62 5.35 15.34
C LEU A 278 -8.60 5.92 16.32
N ASP A 279 -8.20 5.16 17.33
CA ASP A 279 -7.18 5.53 18.30
C ASP A 279 -5.82 5.80 17.65
N ARG A 280 -5.57 5.17 16.51
CA ARG A 280 -4.39 5.43 15.65
C ARG A 280 -4.35 6.87 15.13
N PHE A 281 -5.51 7.51 14.99
CA PHE A 281 -5.66 8.90 14.54
C PHE A 281 -5.80 9.92 15.69
N LYS A 282 -5.65 9.50 16.96
CA LYS A 282 -5.57 10.44 18.10
C LYS A 282 -4.23 11.20 18.15
N ARG A 283 -3.26 10.79 17.34
CA ARG A 283 -1.95 11.42 17.22
C ARG A 283 -2.08 12.87 16.69
N PRO A 284 -1.29 13.83 17.18
CA PRO A 284 -1.34 15.22 16.70
C PRO A 284 -1.11 15.38 15.18
N GLU A 285 -0.36 14.46 14.58
CA GLU A 285 -0.04 14.48 13.14
C GLU A 285 -1.17 13.98 12.25
N ALA A 286 -2.23 13.39 12.84
CA ALA A 286 -3.36 12.88 12.07
C ALA A 286 -4.14 14.03 11.41
N ARG A 287 -4.36 13.91 10.10
CA ARG A 287 -5.04 14.92 9.26
C ARG A 287 -6.53 14.68 9.10
N LEU A 288 -7.09 13.72 9.85
CA LEU A 288 -8.48 13.31 9.70
C LEU A 288 -9.46 14.47 9.92
N ARG A 289 -9.15 15.44 10.79
CA ARG A 289 -10.02 16.61 11.00
C ARG A 289 -9.92 17.63 9.88
N ASP A 290 -8.71 17.86 9.37
CA ASP A 290 -8.44 18.83 8.31
C ASP A 290 -9.20 18.45 7.04
N ILE A 291 -9.15 17.17 6.67
CA ILE A 291 -9.69 16.69 5.40
C ILE A 291 -11.23 16.63 5.32
N GLN A 292 -11.92 16.75 6.45
CA GLN A 292 -13.39 16.73 6.49
C GLN A 292 -13.99 18.06 6.01
N SER A 293 -13.21 19.14 5.97
CA SER A 293 -13.67 20.44 5.49
C SER A 293 -13.51 20.58 3.98
N SER A 294 -14.46 21.25 3.32
CA SER A 294 -14.32 21.72 1.94
C SER A 294 -13.21 22.74 1.77
N ASP A 295 -12.83 23.43 2.85
CA ASP A 295 -11.88 24.54 2.85
C ASP A 295 -10.42 24.06 2.86
N TYR A 296 -10.19 22.79 3.20
CA TYR A 296 -8.87 22.20 3.14
C TYR A 296 -8.53 21.86 1.69
N ARG A 297 -7.85 22.79 1.01
CA ARG A 297 -7.41 22.75 -0.38
C ARG A 297 -6.16 23.57 -0.60
#